data_AF-A0A0S8E325-F1
#
_entry.id   AF-A0A0S8E325-F1
#
_cell.length_a   1.000
_cell.length_b   1.000
_cell.length_c   1.000
_cell.angle_alpha   90.00
_cell.angle_beta   90.00
_cell.angle_gamma   90.00
#
_symmetry.space_group_name_H-M   'P 1'
#
loop_
_entity.id
_entity.type
_entity.pdbx_description
1 polymer ?
#
loop_
_entity_poly.entity_id
_entity_poly.type
_entity_poly.pdbx_seq_one_letter_code
_entity_poly.pdbx_strand_id
1 'polypeptide(L)'
;MACVEVWKSGRLLICRRVDEQRAKRGCKVCLGSAGEAREVLREASKHIESPETEDVDILAILDVFDGDYETALECLFSAPGDRGPFLPRPFRYAQIYGLMGNTESAKKYYEEARKKYDSGIEESPEDSKGNGLLGIAYAGLGLREEAKREADLLEKSMSVNKDAFYNPKVKKLAYIYLLLG
;
A
#
# COMPACT_ATOMS: atom_id res chain seq x y z
N MET A 1 -12.96 -23.43 -0.19
CA MET A 1 -13.64 -22.11 -0.05
C MET A 1 -13.80 -21.85 1.43
N ALA A 2 -13.21 -20.76 1.96
CA ALA A 2 -13.28 -20.43 3.38
C ALA A 2 -14.08 -19.13 3.61
N CYS A 3 -14.65 -18.99 4.81
CA CYS A 3 -15.13 -17.70 5.28
C CYS A 3 -14.10 -17.09 6.20
N VAL A 4 -13.68 -15.86 5.91
CA VAL A 4 -12.99 -15.03 6.90
C VAL A 4 -14.05 -14.28 7.66
N GLU A 5 -14.09 -14.54 8.96
CA GLU A 5 -14.98 -13.88 9.89
C GLU A 5 -14.16 -13.01 10.84
N VAL A 6 -14.43 -11.72 10.84
CA VAL A 6 -13.81 -10.77 11.77
C VAL A 6 -14.80 -10.55 12.91
N TRP A 7 -14.40 -10.91 14.12
CA TRP A 7 -15.20 -10.78 15.33
C TRP A 7 -14.60 -9.73 16.27
N LYS A 8 -15.45 -8.90 16.88
CA LYS A 8 -15.05 -7.99 17.96
C LYS A 8 -16.07 -8.05 19.10
N SER A 9 -15.61 -8.33 20.32
CA SER A 9 -16.46 -8.40 21.51
C SER A 9 -17.68 -9.31 21.35
N GLY A 10 -17.51 -10.48 20.70
CA GLY A 10 -18.58 -11.44 20.46
C GLY A 10 -19.55 -11.08 19.34
N ARG A 11 -19.32 -9.97 18.62
CA ARG A 11 -20.10 -9.57 17.44
C ARG A 11 -19.32 -9.83 16.16
N LEU A 12 -19.94 -10.55 15.23
CA LEU A 12 -19.43 -10.71 13.86
C LEU A 12 -19.54 -9.36 13.15
N LEU A 13 -18.39 -8.78 12.79
CA LEU A 13 -18.31 -7.50 12.10
C LEU A 13 -18.33 -7.68 10.59
N ILE A 14 -17.61 -8.67 10.06
CA ILE A 14 -17.47 -8.91 8.63
C ILE A 14 -17.40 -10.42 8.41
N CYS A 15 -18.19 -10.92 7.46
CA CYS A 15 -18.07 -12.28 6.93
C CYS A 15 -17.93 -12.17 5.42
N ARG A 16 -16.80 -12.64 4.88
CA ARG A 16 -16.58 -12.72 3.44
C ARG A 16 -16.12 -14.11 3.06
N ARG A 17 -16.67 -14.59 1.94
CA ARG A 17 -16.12 -15.75 1.25
C ARG A 17 -14.81 -15.34 0.61
N VAL A 18 -13.76 -16.03 1.00
CA VAL A 18 -12.42 -15.86 0.46
C VAL A 18 -11.93 -17.24 0.04
N ASP A 19 -11.02 -17.28 -0.92
CA ASP A 19 -10.28 -18.51 -1.14
C ASP A 19 -9.61 -18.95 0.18
N GLU A 20 -9.64 -20.25 0.46
CA GLU A 20 -9.17 -20.78 1.75
C GLU A 20 -7.67 -20.58 1.96
N GLN A 21 -6.90 -20.62 0.88
CA GLN A 21 -5.47 -20.30 0.93
C GLN A 21 -5.29 -18.80 1.17
N ARG A 22 -6.06 -17.96 0.49
CA ARG A 22 -6.03 -16.49 0.66
C ARG A 22 -6.38 -16.05 2.10
N ALA A 23 -7.35 -16.71 2.73
CA ALA A 23 -7.74 -16.48 4.12
C ALA A 23 -6.60 -16.81 5.11
N LYS A 24 -5.93 -17.95 4.90
CA LYS A 24 -4.81 -18.40 5.75
C LYS A 24 -3.59 -17.49 5.61
N ARG A 25 -3.28 -17.02 4.39
CA ARG A 25 -2.19 -16.06 4.11
C ARG A 25 -2.37 -14.76 4.89
N GLY A 26 -3.53 -14.11 4.75
CA GLY A 26 -3.83 -12.85 5.44
C GLY A 26 -3.81 -12.96 6.96
N CYS A 27 -4.35 -14.05 7.54
CA CYS A 27 -4.35 -14.24 8.99
C CYS A 27 -2.95 -14.42 9.58
N LYS A 28 -2.06 -15.18 8.93
CA LYS A 28 -0.70 -15.42 9.46
C LYS A 28 0.17 -14.17 9.50
N VAL A 29 0.04 -13.29 8.50
CA VAL A 29 0.72 -11.99 8.49
C VAL A 29 0.23 -11.11 9.65
N CYS A 30 -1.07 -11.09 9.93
CA CYS A 30 -1.64 -10.31 11.03
C CYS A 30 -1.29 -10.84 12.43
N LEU A 31 -0.91 -12.11 12.57
CA LEU A 31 -0.57 -12.75 13.85
C LEU A 31 0.91 -12.67 14.22
N GLY A 32 1.75 -12.04 13.41
CA GLY A 32 3.17 -11.80 13.72
C GLY A 32 4.12 -12.97 13.41
N SER A 33 3.62 -14.07 12.84
CA SER A 33 4.46 -15.19 12.41
C SER A 33 5.02 -14.95 11.00
N ALA A 34 5.87 -13.94 10.83
CA ALA A 34 6.45 -13.55 9.52
C ALA A 34 7.13 -14.73 8.80
N GLY A 35 7.88 -15.56 9.53
CA GLY A 35 8.49 -16.78 8.99
C GLY A 35 7.48 -17.79 8.44
N GLU A 36 6.40 -18.06 9.18
CA GLU A 36 5.35 -18.96 8.70
C GLU A 36 4.55 -18.36 7.53
N ALA A 37 4.35 -17.05 7.53
CA ALA A 37 3.70 -16.36 6.42
C ALA A 37 4.52 -16.50 5.13
N ARG A 38 5.85 -16.34 5.22
CA ARG A 38 6.78 -16.56 4.09
C ARG A 38 6.71 -17.97 3.55
N GLU A 39 6.72 -19.00 4.41
CA GLU A 39 6.64 -20.39 3.96
C GLU A 39 5.32 -20.69 3.26
N VAL A 40 4.20 -20.21 3.80
CA VAL A 40 2.89 -20.38 3.14
C VAL A 40 2.83 -19.64 1.80
N LEU A 41 3.40 -18.42 1.71
CA LEU A 41 3.48 -17.65 0.47
C LEU A 41 4.37 -18.32 -0.59
N ARG A 42 5.54 -18.82 -0.18
CA ARG A 42 6.46 -19.55 -1.05
C ARG A 42 5.83 -20.84 -1.57
N GLU A 43 5.20 -21.60 -0.69
CA GLU A 43 4.51 -22.83 -1.10
C GLU A 43 3.35 -22.53 -2.05
N ALA A 44 2.56 -21.48 -1.77
CA ALA A 44 1.49 -21.05 -2.67
C ALA A 44 2.03 -20.63 -4.05
N SER A 45 3.14 -19.88 -4.10
CA SER A 45 3.73 -19.41 -5.36
C SER A 45 4.20 -20.54 -6.29
N LYS A 46 4.57 -21.71 -5.76
CA LYS A 46 4.97 -22.89 -6.56
C LYS A 46 3.82 -23.48 -7.36
N HIS A 47 2.58 -23.22 -6.95
CA HIS A 47 1.39 -23.81 -7.55
C HIS A 47 0.61 -22.83 -8.44
N ILE A 48 1.13 -21.61 -8.64
CA ILE A 48 0.50 -20.58 -9.47
C ILE A 48 1.43 -20.32 -10.66
N GLU A 49 0.92 -20.52 -11.89
CA GLU A 49 1.70 -20.36 -13.14
C GLU A 49 2.25 -18.93 -13.36
N SER A 50 1.65 -17.95 -12.68
CA SER A 50 2.12 -16.57 -12.60
C SER A 50 1.84 -16.07 -11.18
N PRO A 51 2.84 -15.82 -10.33
CA PRO A 51 2.58 -15.34 -8.98
C PRO A 51 1.67 -14.11 -9.06
N GLU A 52 0.54 -14.16 -8.34
CA GLU A 52 -0.38 -13.03 -8.30
C GLU A 52 0.39 -11.81 -7.77
N THR A 53 0.15 -10.65 -8.36
CA THR A 53 0.84 -9.40 -7.98
C THR A 53 0.71 -9.10 -6.48
N GLU A 54 -0.39 -9.55 -5.86
CA GLU A 54 -0.62 -9.44 -4.42
C GLU A 54 0.34 -10.28 -3.57
N ASP A 55 0.74 -11.49 -3.99
CA ASP A 55 1.62 -12.36 -3.19
C ASP A 55 3.07 -11.82 -3.18
N VAL A 56 3.54 -11.28 -4.31
CA VAL A 56 4.86 -10.62 -4.40
C VAL A 56 4.91 -9.36 -3.54
N ASP A 57 3.80 -8.61 -3.50
CA ASP A 57 3.69 -7.40 -2.70
C ASP A 57 3.71 -7.67 -1.19
N ILE A 58 3.09 -8.77 -0.75
CA ILE A 58 3.11 -9.18 0.67
C ILE A 58 4.52 -9.62 1.06
N LEU A 59 5.25 -10.34 0.20
CA LEU A 59 6.63 -10.75 0.47
C LEU A 59 7.54 -9.53 0.63
N ALA A 60 7.48 -8.57 -0.29
CA ALA A 60 8.28 -7.34 -0.20
C ALA A 60 7.97 -6.54 1.09
N ILE A 61 6.71 -6.52 1.55
CA ILE A 61 6.35 -5.87 2.82
C ILE A 61 6.99 -6.60 4.02
N LEU A 62 7.03 -7.93 4.01
CA LEU A 62 7.68 -8.71 5.07
C LEU A 62 9.20 -8.45 5.08
N ASP A 63 9.83 -8.34 3.92
CA ASP A 63 11.25 -7.99 3.80
C ASP A 63 11.53 -6.60 4.37
N VAL A 64 10.66 -5.62 4.10
CA VAL A 64 10.75 -4.28 4.71
C VAL A 64 10.63 -4.34 6.24
N PHE A 65 9.73 -5.16 6.78
CA PHE A 65 9.59 -5.29 8.24
C PHE A 65 10.79 -5.96 8.90
N ASP A 66 11.45 -6.87 8.20
CA ASP A 66 12.67 -7.53 8.67
C ASP A 66 13.92 -6.65 8.46
N GLY A 67 13.79 -5.51 7.78
CA GLY A 67 14.88 -4.58 7.46
C GLY A 67 15.74 -5.02 6.26
N ASP A 68 15.31 -6.04 5.52
CA ASP A 68 15.97 -6.53 4.31
C ASP A 68 15.47 -5.73 3.09
N TYR A 69 15.94 -4.49 3.00
CA TYR A 69 15.47 -3.55 1.99
C TYR A 69 15.92 -3.93 0.58
N GLU A 70 17.09 -4.53 0.43
CA GLU A 70 17.63 -5.03 -0.83
C GLU A 70 16.72 -6.09 -1.44
N THR A 71 16.36 -7.11 -0.66
CA THR A 71 15.44 -8.17 -1.12
C THR A 71 14.05 -7.61 -1.43
N ALA A 72 13.56 -6.66 -0.63
CA ALA A 72 12.29 -5.99 -0.89
C ALA A 72 12.29 -5.24 -2.25
N LEU A 73 13.39 -4.57 -2.59
CA LEU A 73 13.54 -3.86 -3.87
C LEU A 73 13.61 -4.83 -5.05
N GLU A 74 14.35 -5.93 -4.92
CA GLU A 74 14.43 -6.98 -5.95
C GLU A 74 13.05 -7.63 -6.21
N CYS A 75 12.30 -7.89 -5.14
CA CYS A 75 10.93 -8.38 -5.23
C CYS A 75 10.02 -7.39 -5.97
N LEU A 76 10.07 -6.09 -5.64
CA LEU A 76 9.29 -5.07 -6.34
C LEU A 76 9.70 -4.87 -7.80
N PHE A 77 10.97 -5.11 -8.13
CA PHE A 77 11.48 -5.00 -9.50
C PHE A 77 10.98 -6.15 -10.38
N SER A 78 10.98 -7.36 -9.83
CA SER A 78 10.58 -8.59 -10.53
C SER A 78 9.06 -8.75 -10.69
N ALA A 79 8.25 -8.08 -9.87
CA ALA A 79 6.79 -8.12 -9.98
C ALA A 79 6.29 -7.40 -11.25
N PRO A 80 5.39 -7.97 -12.06
CA PRO A 80 4.66 -7.21 -13.09
C PRO A 80 3.52 -6.40 -12.47
N GLY A 81 3.31 -5.15 -12.90
CA GLY A 81 2.12 -4.35 -12.53
C GLY A 81 2.31 -3.20 -11.53
N ASP A 82 1.56 -2.12 -11.74
CA ASP A 82 1.66 -0.88 -10.96
C ASP A 82 0.69 -0.83 -9.76
N ARG A 83 -0.29 -1.76 -9.70
CA ARG A 83 -1.30 -1.79 -8.65
C ARG A 83 -0.80 -2.62 -7.47
N GLY A 84 -0.17 -1.96 -6.51
CA GLY A 84 0.03 -2.53 -5.18
C GLY A 84 -1.25 -2.55 -4.35
N PRO A 85 -1.36 -3.38 -3.30
CA PRO A 85 -2.55 -3.48 -2.45
C PRO A 85 -2.87 -2.19 -1.67
N PHE A 86 -1.88 -1.29 -1.55
CA PHE A 86 -2.02 -0.04 -0.80
C PHE A 86 -1.51 1.19 -1.54
N LEU A 87 -0.27 1.14 -2.05
CA LEU A 87 0.36 2.23 -2.78
C LEU A 87 0.87 1.75 -4.15
N PRO A 88 0.73 2.60 -5.19
CA PRO A 88 1.39 2.38 -6.47
C PRO A 88 2.91 2.18 -6.33
N ARG A 89 3.51 1.57 -7.35
CA ARG A 89 4.92 1.13 -7.29
C ARG A 89 5.91 2.27 -6.95
N PRO A 90 5.82 3.48 -7.53
CA PRO A 90 6.79 4.55 -7.23
C PRO A 90 6.84 4.92 -5.75
N PHE A 91 5.69 4.95 -5.07
CA PHE A 91 5.65 5.28 -3.64
C PHE A 91 6.29 4.20 -2.76
N ARG A 92 6.23 2.94 -3.18
CA ARG A 92 6.88 1.82 -2.45
C ARG A 92 8.39 1.89 -2.58
N TYR A 93 8.91 2.17 -3.79
CA TYR A 93 10.32 2.48 -3.96
C TYR A 93 10.74 3.67 -3.08
N ALA A 94 9.98 4.76 -3.12
CA ALA A 94 10.27 5.94 -2.33
C ALA A 94 10.32 5.63 -0.83
N GLN A 95 9.38 4.83 -0.33
CA GLN A 95 9.33 4.39 1.06
C GLN A 95 10.57 3.58 1.43
N ILE A 96 10.92 2.55 0.64
CA ILE A 96 12.06 1.68 0.94
C ILE A 96 13.37 2.46 0.92
N TYR A 97 13.60 3.28 -0.12
CA TYR A 97 14.80 4.13 -0.15
C TYR A 97 14.84 5.13 1.00
N GLY A 98 13.69 5.65 1.45
CA GLY A 98 13.60 6.49 2.64
C GLY A 98 14.01 5.74 3.91
N LEU A 99 13.55 4.49 4.08
CA LEU A 99 13.92 3.63 5.21
C LEU A 99 15.41 3.25 5.21
N MET A 100 16.02 3.15 4.01
CA MET A 100 17.47 2.99 3.85
C MET A 100 18.27 4.28 4.11
N GLY A 101 17.61 5.41 4.40
CA GLY A 101 18.25 6.72 4.52
C GLY A 101 18.69 7.35 3.18
N ASN A 102 18.41 6.70 2.05
CA ASN A 102 18.70 7.22 0.72
C ASN A 102 17.63 8.22 0.28
N THR A 103 17.76 9.44 0.81
CA THR A 103 16.82 10.54 0.57
C THR A 103 16.78 10.96 -0.90
N GLU A 104 17.91 10.86 -1.62
CA GLU A 104 17.97 11.24 -3.04
C GLU A 104 17.13 10.31 -3.91
N SER A 105 17.31 9.00 -3.76
CA SER A 105 16.47 8.01 -4.45
C SER A 105 15.01 8.15 -4.04
N ALA A 106 14.71 8.33 -2.74
CA ALA A 106 13.34 8.52 -2.28
C ALA A 106 12.65 9.70 -2.99
N LYS A 107 13.32 10.86 -3.05
CA LYS A 107 12.81 12.05 -3.76
C LYS A 107 12.63 11.80 -5.25
N LYS A 108 13.57 11.09 -5.90
CA LYS A 108 13.45 10.73 -7.32
C LYS A 108 12.15 9.96 -7.60
N TYR A 109 11.80 8.99 -6.77
CA TYR A 109 10.57 8.21 -6.95
C TYR A 109 9.30 8.98 -6.58
N TYR A 110 9.34 9.87 -5.58
CA TYR A 110 8.22 10.79 -5.34
C TYR A 110 8.01 11.77 -6.50
N GLU A 111 9.08 12.21 -7.15
CA GLU A 111 9.03 13.08 -8.32
C GLU A 111 8.46 12.35 -9.55
N GLU A 112 8.84 11.08 -9.76
CA GLU A 112 8.22 10.22 -10.77
C GLU A 112 6.72 10.05 -10.52
N ALA A 113 6.33 9.77 -9.27
CA ALA A 113 4.94 9.67 -8.87
C ALA A 113 4.18 10.99 -9.13
N ARG A 114 4.77 12.12 -8.76
CA ARG A 114 4.20 13.46 -8.99
C ARG A 114 3.87 13.63 -10.47
N LYS A 115 4.85 13.46 -11.36
CA LYS A 115 4.65 13.64 -12.81
C LYS A 115 3.53 12.77 -13.37
N LYS A 116 3.45 11.51 -12.92
CA LYS A 116 2.44 10.55 -13.36
C LYS A 116 1.03 10.90 -12.90
N TYR A 117 0.86 11.38 -11.68
CA TYR A 117 -0.46 11.70 -11.14
C TYR A 117 -0.89 13.14 -11.43
N ASP A 118 0.05 14.04 -11.70
CA ASP A 118 -0.22 15.40 -12.19
C ASP A 118 -0.82 15.35 -13.61
N SER A 119 -0.26 14.54 -14.51
CA SER A 119 -0.83 14.35 -15.86
C SER A 119 -2.21 13.67 -15.85
N GLY A 120 -2.47 12.79 -14.87
CA GLY A 120 -3.78 12.15 -14.72
C GLY A 120 -4.91 13.11 -14.32
N ILE A 121 -4.59 14.27 -13.71
CA ILE A 121 -5.57 15.32 -13.40
C ILE A 121 -6.06 16.00 -14.68
N GLU A 122 -5.22 16.13 -15.70
CA GLU A 122 -5.60 16.71 -16.99
C GLU A 122 -6.53 15.78 -17.78
N GLU A 123 -6.35 14.47 -17.66
CA GLU A 123 -7.12 13.46 -18.42
C GLU A 123 -8.49 13.12 -17.79
N SER A 124 -8.59 13.04 -16.46
CA SER A 124 -9.87 12.85 -15.75
C SER A 124 -9.88 13.62 -14.42
N PRO A 125 -10.27 14.91 -14.45
CA PRO A 125 -10.24 15.77 -13.27
C PRO A 125 -11.11 15.27 -12.11
N GLU A 126 -12.22 14.57 -12.40
CA GLU A 126 -13.15 14.08 -11.38
C GLU A 126 -12.67 12.77 -10.71
N ASP A 127 -12.02 11.87 -11.46
CA ASP A 127 -11.44 10.62 -10.90
C ASP A 127 -10.10 10.86 -10.19
N SER A 128 -9.35 11.87 -10.65
CA SER A 128 -8.01 12.18 -10.11
C SER A 128 -8.07 13.04 -8.85
N LYS A 129 -9.05 13.95 -8.73
CA LYS A 129 -9.22 14.79 -7.53
C LYS A 129 -9.68 13.97 -6.33
N GLY A 130 -8.96 14.10 -5.22
CA GLY A 130 -9.35 13.45 -3.96
C GLY A 130 -9.02 11.95 -3.89
N ASN A 131 -8.09 11.45 -4.72
CA ASN A 131 -7.55 10.11 -4.58
C ASN A 131 -6.38 10.03 -3.57
N GLY A 132 -5.78 11.18 -3.21
CA GLY A 132 -4.73 11.32 -2.20
C GLY A 132 -3.30 10.98 -2.65
N LEU A 133 -3.10 10.44 -3.86
CA LEU A 133 -1.77 10.01 -4.33
C LEU A 133 -0.85 11.19 -4.63
N LEU A 134 -1.39 12.25 -5.22
CA LEU A 134 -0.61 13.47 -5.48
C LEU A 134 -0.21 14.16 -4.17
N GLY A 135 -1.09 14.16 -3.16
CA GLY A 135 -0.76 14.63 -1.81
C GLY A 135 0.39 13.86 -1.17
N ILE A 136 0.47 12.54 -1.37
CA ILE A 136 1.60 11.71 -0.91
C ILE A 136 2.89 12.10 -1.62
N ALA A 137 2.82 12.31 -2.94
CA ALA A 137 3.99 12.73 -3.72
C ALA A 137 4.52 14.09 -3.25
N TYR A 138 3.63 15.06 -3.06
CA TYR A 138 3.98 16.38 -2.52
C TYR A 138 4.59 16.29 -1.11
N ALA A 139 3.99 15.50 -0.22
CA ALA A 139 4.50 15.32 1.13
C ALA A 139 5.91 14.71 1.12
N GLY A 140 6.14 13.67 0.32
CA GLY A 140 7.44 13.03 0.16
C GLY A 140 8.52 13.94 -0.44
N LEU A 141 8.12 14.96 -1.21
CA LEU A 141 9.01 15.98 -1.76
C LEU A 141 9.23 17.16 -0.80
N GLY A 142 8.53 17.22 0.33
CA GLY A 142 8.57 18.34 1.27
C GLY A 142 7.75 19.56 0.84
N LEU A 143 6.87 19.41 -0.15
CA LEU A 143 5.96 20.45 -0.64
C LEU A 143 4.73 20.54 0.27
N ARG A 144 4.94 21.13 1.46
CA ARG A 144 4.01 21.07 2.59
C ARG A 144 2.63 21.68 2.29
N GLU A 145 2.60 22.80 1.58
CA GLU A 145 1.34 23.50 1.31
C GLU A 145 0.51 22.77 0.23
N GLU A 146 1.17 22.26 -0.80
CA GLU A 146 0.58 21.41 -1.83
C GLU A 146 0.00 20.12 -1.21
N ALA A 147 0.77 19.46 -0.34
CA ALA A 147 0.35 18.26 0.35
C ALA A 147 -0.88 18.46 1.24
N LYS A 148 -0.94 19.57 1.99
CA LYS A 148 -2.12 19.93 2.80
C LYS A 148 -3.36 20.17 1.94
N ARG A 149 -3.21 20.89 0.82
CA ARG A 149 -4.34 21.12 -0.10
C ARG A 149 -4.92 19.81 -0.62
N GLU A 150 -4.06 18.87 -1.01
CA GLU A 150 -4.49 17.54 -1.45
C GLU A 150 -5.10 16.70 -0.31
N ALA A 151 -4.59 16.82 0.91
CA ALA A 151 -5.17 16.20 2.10
C ALA A 151 -6.59 16.71 2.38
N ASP A 152 -6.80 18.03 2.30
CA ASP A 152 -8.13 18.65 2.50
C ASP A 152 -9.13 18.20 1.42
N LEU A 153 -8.69 18.10 0.17
CA LEU A 153 -9.50 17.58 -0.93
C LEU A 153 -9.87 16.11 -0.70
N LEU A 154 -8.89 15.30 -0.27
CA LEU A 154 -9.09 13.90 0.08
C LEU A 154 -10.11 13.75 1.21
N GLU A 155 -10.01 14.54 2.28
CA GLU A 155 -10.94 14.55 3.41
C GLU A 155 -12.36 14.92 2.98
N LYS A 156 -12.53 16.00 2.21
CA LYS A 156 -13.83 16.43 1.67
C LYS A 156 -14.49 15.36 0.77
N SER A 157 -13.68 14.54 0.11
CA SER A 157 -14.15 13.47 -0.77
C SER A 157 -14.56 12.19 -0.03
N MET A 158 -14.37 12.11 1.29
CA MET A 158 -14.77 10.93 2.07
C MET A 158 -16.26 11.01 2.43
N SER A 159 -17.02 9.93 2.15
CA SER A 159 -18.35 9.79 2.76
C SER A 159 -18.20 9.48 4.25
N VAL A 160 -19.23 9.78 5.05
CA VAL A 160 -19.23 9.68 6.53
C VAL A 160 -19.03 8.24 7.06
N ASN A 161 -18.74 7.26 6.20
CA ASN A 161 -18.47 5.90 6.63
C ASN A 161 -17.06 5.80 7.26
N LYS A 162 -17.04 5.86 8.60
CA LYS A 162 -15.86 5.98 9.48
C LYS A 162 -15.05 4.70 9.67
N ASP A 163 -15.20 3.69 8.81
CA ASP A 163 -14.36 2.50 8.93
C ASP A 163 -12.94 2.78 8.42
N ALA A 164 -12.13 3.37 9.31
CA ALA A 164 -10.75 3.76 9.07
C ALA A 164 -9.85 2.58 8.66
N PHE A 165 -10.23 1.34 9.02
CA PHE A 165 -9.41 0.17 8.75
C PHE A 165 -9.46 -0.26 7.27
N TYR A 166 -10.63 -0.08 6.63
CA TYR A 166 -10.86 -0.47 5.25
C TYR A 166 -10.92 0.69 4.26
N ASN A 167 -11.09 1.93 4.72
CA ASN A 167 -11.13 3.09 3.82
C ASN A 167 -9.72 3.44 3.30
N PRO A 168 -9.41 3.23 2.00
CA PRO A 168 -8.09 3.52 1.45
C PRO A 168 -7.73 5.01 1.54
N LYS A 169 -8.74 5.90 1.57
CA LYS A 169 -8.54 7.34 1.69
C LYS A 169 -8.02 7.74 3.07
N VAL A 170 -8.52 7.11 4.14
CA VAL A 170 -8.03 7.37 5.51
C VAL A 170 -6.57 6.97 5.67
N LYS A 171 -6.18 5.82 5.12
CA LYS A 171 -4.79 5.37 5.15
C LYS A 171 -3.85 6.29 4.39
N LYS A 172 -4.28 6.80 3.22
CA LYS A 172 -3.50 7.78 2.45
C LYS A 172 -3.37 9.10 3.20
N LEU A 173 -4.43 9.57 3.86
CA LEU A 173 -4.40 10.77 4.69
C LEU A 173 -3.40 10.63 5.85
N ALA A 174 -3.43 9.49 6.55
CA ALA A 174 -2.44 9.17 7.58
C ALA A 174 -1.01 9.16 7.03
N TYR A 175 -0.81 8.61 5.84
CA TYR A 175 0.50 8.58 5.18
C TYR A 175 0.99 9.98 4.78
N ILE A 176 0.11 10.86 4.30
CA ILE A 176 0.45 12.27 4.02
C ILE A 176 0.94 12.95 5.30
N TYR A 177 0.18 12.85 6.40
CA TYR A 177 0.57 13.50 7.66
C TYR A 177 1.84 12.91 8.26
N LEU A 178 2.06 11.59 8.15
CA LEU A 178 3.30 10.94 8.55
C LEU A 178 4.52 11.56 7.85
N LEU A 179 4.42 11.83 6.54
CA LEU A 179 5.50 12.41 5.77
C LEU A 179 5.73 13.91 6.06
N LEU A 180 4.70 14.62 6.54
CA LEU A 180 4.80 16.06 6.81
C LEU A 180 5.43 16.41 8.17
N GLY A 181 5.44 15.48 9.12
CA GLY A 181 5.91 15.72 10.50
C GLY A 181 4.91 16.52 11.32
#